data_AF-A0A932LWE9-F1
#
_entry.id   AF-A0A932LWE9-F1
#
_cell.length_a   1.000
_cell.length_b   1.000
_cell.length_c   1.000
_cell.angle_alpha   90.00
_cell.angle_beta   90.00
_cell.angle_gamma   90.00
#
_symmetry.space_group_name_H-M   'P 1'
#
loop_
_entity.id
_entity.type
_entity.pdbx_description
1 polymer ?
#
loop_
_entity_poly.entity_id
_entity_poly.type
_entity_poly.pdbx_seq_one_letter_code
_entity_poly.pdbx_strand_id
1 'polypeptide(L)' 'MDLVDVSQRLVGLRQEIRDLQDMSSQYQDRESHSHTDNSAQEQRRLRLVQIKDELADMKRRQARHWKG' A
#
# COMPACT_ATOMS: atom_id res chain seq x y z
N MET A 1 12.10 -12.42 -11.83
CA MET A 1 10.99 -12.41 -10.85
C MET A 1 9.81 -12.99 -11.58
N ASP A 2 9.40 -14.19 -11.21
CA ASP A 2 8.39 -14.94 -11.95
C ASP A 2 7.02 -14.29 -11.86
N LEU A 3 6.14 -14.54 -12.83
CA LEU A 3 4.74 -14.07 -12.82
C LEU A 3 3.98 -14.52 -11.56
N VAL A 4 4.40 -15.63 -10.96
CA VAL A 4 3.88 -16.16 -9.69
C VAL A 4 4.27 -15.25 -8.51
N ASP A 5 5.51 -14.77 -8.46
CA ASP A 5 5.99 -13.84 -7.42
C ASP A 5 5.25 -12.49 -7.49
N VAL A 6 4.97 -12.02 -8.70
CA VAL A 6 4.24 -10.76 -8.94
C VAL A 6 2.79 -10.89 -8.47
N SER A 7 2.15 -12.03 -8.75
CA SER A 7 0.77 -12.29 -8.37
C SER A 7 0.60 -12.41 -6.86
N GLN A 8 1.50 -13.13 -6.19
CA GLN A 8 1.51 -13.22 -4.72
C GLN A 8 1.79 -11.86 -4.07
N ARG A 9 2.74 -11.09 -4.62
CA ARG A 9 3.01 -9.73 -4.13
C ARG A 9 1.81 -8.80 -4.29
N LEU A 10 1.07 -8.91 -5.40
CA LEU A 10 -0.17 -8.15 -5.62
C LEU A 10 -1.29 -8.54 -4.65
N VAL A 11 -1.39 -9.81 -4.27
CA VAL A 11 -2.33 -10.24 -3.22
C VAL A 11 -1.95 -9.63 -1.87
N GLY A 12 -0.66 -9.69 -1.50
CA GLY A 12 -0.16 -9.07 -0.26
C GLY A 12 -0.43 -7.56 -0.20
N LEU A 13 -0.10 -6.82 -1.27
CA LEU A 13 -0.34 -5.37 -1.33
C LEU A 13 -1.83 -5.01 -1.25
N ARG A 14 -2.72 -5.82 -1.83
CA ARG A 14 -4.18 -5.61 -1.72
C ARG A 14 -4.69 -5.84 -0.30
N GLN A 15 -4.15 -6.83 0.40
CA GLN A 15 -4.49 -7.06 1.80
C GLN A 15 -3.98 -5.90 2.66
N GLU A 16 -2.74 -5.45 2.46
CA GLU A 16 -2.16 -4.32 3.18
C GLU A 16 -2.95 -3.01 2.96
N ILE A 17 -3.43 -2.75 1.73
CA ILE A 17 -4.33 -1.61 1.45
C ILE A 17 -5.65 -1.74 2.22
N ARG A 18 -6.26 -2.92 2.24
CA ARG A 18 -7.52 -3.15 2.95
C ARG A 18 -7.33 -2.93 4.45
N ASP A 19 -6.27 -3.47 5.04
CA ASP A 19 -5.98 -3.32 6.46
C ASP A 19 -5.74 -1.84 6.84
N LEU A 20 -5.01 -1.10 5.98
CA LEU A 20 -4.80 0.34 6.18
C LEU A 20 -6.09 1.15 6.10
N GLN A 21 -7.01 0.79 5.19
CA GLN A 21 -8.32 1.43 5.08
C GLN A 21 -9.22 1.11 6.26
N ASP A 22 -9.22 -0.14 6.71
CA ASP A 22 -10.03 -0.60 7.84
C ASP A 22 -9.58 0.08 9.14
N MET A 23 -8.26 0.15 9.37
CA MET A 23 -7.70 0.93 10.46
C MET A 23 -8.08 2.40 10.33
N SER A 24 -7.90 3.01 9.16
CA SER A 24 -8.22 4.43 8.97
C SER A 24 -9.71 4.73 9.25
N SER A 25 -10.63 3.82 8.91
CA SER A 25 -12.07 3.96 9.21
C SER A 25 -12.34 3.87 10.70
N GLN A 26 -11.72 2.92 11.40
CA GLN A 26 -11.88 2.74 12.85
C GLN A 26 -11.32 3.92 13.66
N TYR A 27 -10.28 4.59 13.15
CA TYR A 27 -9.74 5.81 13.75
C TYR A 27 -10.59 7.05 13.42
N GLN A 28 -11.26 7.10 12.26
CA GLN A 28 -12.14 8.20 11.88
C GLN A 28 -13.42 8.25 12.73
N ASP A 29 -13.96 7.09 13.12
CA ASP A 29 -15.15 7.00 13.99
C ASP A 29 -14.84 7.27 15.48
N ARG A 30 -13.56 7.31 15.88
CA ARG A 30 -13.11 7.64 17.23
C ARG A 30 -12.49 9.03 17.25
N GLU A 31 -13.38 10.03 17.16
CA GLU A 31 -13.09 11.47 17.20
C GLU A 31 -12.54 11.92 18.59
N SER A 32 -11.39 11.40 19.00
CA SER A 32 -10.69 11.75 20.25
C SER A 32 -9.18 11.69 20.08
N HIS A 33 -8.68 12.57 19.22
CA HIS A 33 -7.52 13.45 19.38
C HIS A 33 -6.37 12.95 20.29
N SER A 34 -5.27 12.47 19.67
CA SER A 34 -3.92 12.58 20.25
C SER A 34 -2.89 12.91 19.16
N HIS A 35 -1.81 13.61 19.52
CA HIS A 35 -0.69 13.93 18.61
C HIS A 35 -0.04 12.68 17.98
N THR A 36 -0.13 11.55 18.66
CA THR A 36 0.36 10.23 18.24
C THR A 36 -0.46 9.64 17.10
N ASP A 37 -1.74 10.01 16.98
CA ASP A 37 -2.62 9.50 15.93
C ASP A 37 -2.42 10.26 14.61
N ASN A 38 -2.04 11.54 14.68
CA ASN A 38 -1.60 12.32 13.52
C ASN A 38 -0.30 11.76 12.91
N SER A 39 0.67 11.34 13.72
CA SER A 39 1.89 10.72 13.19
C SER A 39 1.62 9.33 12.61
N ALA A 40 0.73 8.54 13.23
CA ALA A 40 0.29 7.27 12.69
C ALA A 40 -0.46 7.44 11.36
N GLN A 41 -1.33 8.45 11.25
CA GLN A 41 -2.04 8.78 10.02
C GLN A 41 -1.08 9.20 8.90
N GLU A 42 -0.08 10.03 9.20
CA GLU A 42 0.93 10.42 8.22
C GLU A 42 1.80 9.23 7.79
N GLN A 43 2.16 8.33 8.71
CA GLN A 43 2.85 7.09 8.36
C GLN A 43 2.01 6.18 7.45
N ARG A 44 0.70 6.06 7.73
CA ARG A 44 -0.24 5.33 6.86
C ARG A 44 -0.31 5.96 5.47
N ARG A 45 -0.36 7.29 5.38
CA ARG A 45 -0.36 8.03 4.12
C ARG A 45 0.94 7.84 3.32
N LEU A 46 2.10 7.95 3.97
CA LEU A 46 3.41 7.71 3.36
C LEU A 46 3.53 6.27 2.85
N ARG A 47 3.04 5.30 3.62
CA ARG A 47 3.04 3.90 3.22
C ARG A 47 2.19 3.66 1.96
N LEU A 48 1.03 4.30 1.84
CA LEU A 48 0.21 4.23 0.62
C LEU A 48 0.91 4.80 -0.61
N VAL A 49 1.70 5.88 -0.45
CA VAL A 49 2.53 6.43 -1.55
C VAL A 49 3.59 5.42 -1.97
N GLN A 50 4.31 4.81 -1.01
CA GLN A 50 5.32 3.79 -1.30
C GLN A 50 4.73 2.57 -2.03
N ILE A 51 3.54 2.11 -1.62
CA ILE A 51 2.83 1.01 -2.29
C ILE A 51 2.49 1.39 -3.74
N LYS A 52 2.03 2.62 -3.99
CA LYS A 52 1.76 3.10 -5.35
C LYS A 52 3.02 3.14 -6.21
N ASP A 53 4.14 3.60 -5.65
CA ASP A 53 5.42 3.64 -6.37
C ASP A 53 5.95 2.24 -6.68
N GLU A 54 5.82 1.30 -5.73
CA GLU A 54 6.20 -0.10 -5.92
C GLU A 54 5.34 -0.76 -7.02
N LEU A 55 4.02 -0.52 -7.04
CA LEU A 55 3.12 -0.99 -8.10
C LEU A 55 3.48 -0.39 -9.48
N ALA A 56 3.78 0.91 -9.53
CA ALA A 56 4.17 1.59 -10.76
C ALA A 56 5.51 1.04 -11.29
N ASP A 57 6.47 0.77 -10.41
CA ASP A 57 7.74 0.17 -10.77
C ASP A 57 7.60 -1.29 -11.20
N MET A 58 6.78 -2.09 -10.53
CA MET A 58 6.43 -3.45 -10.96
C MET A 58 5.82 -3.43 -12.37
N LYS A 59 4.88 -2.52 -12.64
CA LYS A 59 4.27 -2.36 -13.98
C LYS A 59 5.31 -1.97 -15.03
N ARG A 60 6.24 -1.06 -14.70
CA ARG A 60 7.34 -0.67 -15.60
C ARG A 60 8.31 -1.82 -15.87
N ARG A 61 8.63 -2.63 -14.86
CA ARG A 61 9.49 -3.82 -15.01
C ARG A 61 8.82 -4.90 -15.88
N GLN A 62 7.53 -5.14 -15.68
CA GLN A 62 6.73 -6.04 -16.53
C GLN A 62 6.70 -5.56 -17.99
N ALA A 63 6.49 -4.26 -18.23
CA ALA A 63 6.50 -3.69 -19.57
C ALA A 63 7.86 -3.79 -20.27
N ARG A 64 8.98 -3.74 -19.51
CA ARG A 64 10.32 -3.97 -20.04
C ARG A 64 10.59 -5.44 -20.34
N HIS A 65 10.04 -6.35 -19.53
CA HIS A 65 10.21 -7.80 -19.73
C HIS A 65 9.50 -8.33 -20.98
N TRP A 66 8.40 -7.68 -21.41
CA TRP A 66 7.67 -8.03 -22.64
C TRP A 66 8.26 -7.43 -23.94
N LYS A 67 9.28 -6.56 -23.85
CA LYS A 67 9.92 -5.89 -24.99
C LYS A 67 11.31 -6.44 -25.33
N GLY A 68 11.78 -7.47 -24.61
CA GLY A 68 13.06 -8.14 -24.83
C GLY A 68 12.89 -9.45 -25.60
#